data_AF-A0A3D3W3M1-F1
#
_entry.id   AF-A0A3D3W3M1-F1
#
_cell.length_a   1.000
_cell.length_b   1.000
_cell.length_c   1.000
_cell.angle_alpha   90.00
_cell.angle_beta   90.00
_cell.angle_gamma   90.00
#
_symmetry.space_group_name_H-M   'P 1'
#
loop_
_entity.id
_entity.type
_entity.pdbx_description
1 polymer ?
#
loop_
_entity_poly.entity_id
_entity_poly.type
_entity_poly.pdbx_seq_one_letter_code
_entity_poly.pdbx_strand_id
1 'polypeptide(L)'
;MLPPALALASLLLTCGCGSGGSEAPAATESTAAQPQAATEQTQATDTANAAPVKPRGRNEVWTDDNGQKWFGNVPMDAFFDQPYEVASNTTATGSAPAADSQPAGEMPAEAVAATTPTAEPAAPTPDTPSTPSTPETPPTTAAADSWDQLIPLTDLDEEIKSIRNFMQETVSSVGNYNSSMTMIPPKVATLAALAEVARKQQESVSWKDDAAYVRNLAKKMNESPLQRGPKDHKRLQELFEGVSDILNRSKPAGLEEPPAEDSFAESAEMRSLMKRMEDAEKTLKTEIGSADALGSRKAMALHEAAILSVLAKIVTEPGYGYGDDAEFKGYGTSIVEAGQSIRAAAEAGDFAGFETAMSKVATTCQNCHSKYKND
;
A
#
# COMPACT_ATOMS: atom_id res chain seq x y z
N MET A 1 -23.46 57.60 29.77
CA MET A 1 -22.38 57.88 30.74
C MET A 1 -21.09 57.33 30.16
N LEU A 2 -20.09 58.19 29.99
CA LEU A 2 -18.75 57.92 29.44
C LEU A 2 -17.80 57.29 30.53
N PRO A 3 -16.57 56.87 30.17
CA PRO A 3 -15.80 55.72 30.72
C PRO A 3 -14.80 56.11 31.85
N PRO A 4 -13.83 55.24 32.27
CA PRO A 4 -12.49 55.16 31.63
C PRO A 4 -11.89 53.73 31.57
N ALA A 5 -11.13 53.33 30.54
CA ALA A 5 -9.70 53.63 30.28
C ALA A 5 -8.75 53.21 31.42
N LEU A 6 -8.01 52.11 31.22
CA LEU A 6 -6.79 51.80 31.98
C LEU A 6 -5.64 51.57 31.01
N ALA A 7 -4.56 52.31 31.26
CA ALA A 7 -3.34 52.40 30.49
C ALA A 7 -2.16 51.75 31.23
N LEU A 8 -1.08 51.53 30.47
CA LEU A 8 0.33 51.43 30.90
C LEU A 8 0.78 50.21 31.73
N ALA A 9 1.75 49.45 31.20
CA ALA A 9 3.14 49.55 31.66
C ALA A 9 4.09 48.71 30.78
N SER A 10 5.04 49.41 30.15
CA SER A 10 6.20 48.87 29.45
C SER A 10 7.22 48.28 30.43
N LEU A 11 7.87 47.16 30.07
CA LEU A 11 9.14 46.76 30.66
C LEU A 11 10.20 46.64 29.56
N LEU A 12 11.22 47.50 29.67
CA LEU A 12 12.43 47.53 28.88
C LEU A 12 13.39 46.43 29.37
N LEU A 13 13.97 45.66 28.45
CA LEU A 13 15.18 44.86 28.70
C LEU A 13 16.26 45.30 27.71
N THR A 14 17.41 45.61 28.29
CA THR A 14 18.53 46.36 27.76
C THR A 14 19.50 45.53 26.92
N CYS A 15 20.07 46.15 25.89
CA CYS A 15 21.24 45.71 25.15
C CYS A 15 22.46 45.49 26.06
N GLY A 16 23.21 44.41 25.81
CA GLY A 16 24.57 44.20 26.32
C GLY A 16 25.54 43.97 25.16
N CYS A 17 26.26 45.01 24.76
CA CYS A 17 27.48 44.92 23.96
C CYS A 17 28.66 44.62 24.91
N GLY A 18 29.40 43.55 24.64
CA GLY A 18 30.65 43.23 25.33
C GLY A 18 31.77 43.04 24.31
N SER A 19 32.55 44.09 24.08
CA SER A 19 33.79 44.11 23.32
C SER A 19 34.98 44.22 24.28
N GLY A 20 35.98 43.36 24.16
CA GLY A 20 37.26 43.49 24.84
C GLY A 20 38.21 42.37 24.43
N GLY A 21 39.27 42.72 23.68
CA GLY A 21 40.21 41.78 23.07
C GLY A 21 41.56 41.63 23.77
N SER A 22 42.47 40.99 23.03
CA SER A 22 43.91 40.72 23.27
C SER A 22 44.19 39.66 24.34
N GLU A 23 45.06 38.65 24.16
CA GLU A 23 46.40 38.65 23.54
C GLU A 23 46.78 37.23 23.08
N ALA A 24 47.59 37.14 22.02
CA ALA A 24 48.32 35.92 21.62
C ALA A 24 49.57 35.74 22.50
N PRO A 25 50.12 34.51 22.57
CA PRO A 25 51.53 34.41 22.20
C PRO A 25 51.85 33.19 21.33
N ALA A 26 53.10 33.19 20.89
CA ALA A 26 53.66 32.55 19.73
C ALA A 26 53.95 31.04 19.85
N ALA A 27 54.22 30.50 18.66
CA ALA A 27 54.74 29.20 18.29
C ALA A 27 55.87 28.63 19.16
N THR A 28 55.84 27.30 19.28
CA THR A 28 57.05 26.47 19.40
C THR A 28 56.95 25.32 18.40
N GLU A 29 57.93 25.25 17.52
CA GLU A 29 58.26 24.11 16.67
C GLU A 29 58.50 22.85 17.52
N SER A 30 58.03 21.70 17.05
CA SER A 30 58.57 20.41 17.47
C SER A 30 58.60 19.45 16.30
N THR A 31 59.81 19.27 15.79
CA THR A 31 60.23 18.24 14.84
C THR A 31 60.43 16.93 15.59
N ALA A 32 59.70 15.86 15.24
CA ALA A 32 60.17 14.49 15.50
C ALA A 32 59.44 13.43 14.65
N ALA A 33 60.24 12.81 13.78
CA ALA A 33 60.32 11.38 13.47
C ALA A 33 59.11 10.61 12.92
N GLN A 34 59.23 10.25 11.64
CA GLN A 34 58.61 9.10 10.98
C GLN A 34 58.92 7.77 11.69
N PRO A 35 57.99 6.80 11.60
CA PRO A 35 58.33 5.38 11.55
C PRO A 35 58.28 4.85 10.11
N GLN A 36 59.38 4.24 9.65
CA GLN A 36 59.43 3.33 8.51
C GLN A 36 58.86 1.95 8.89
N ALA A 37 58.02 1.38 8.03
CA ALA A 37 57.82 -0.04 7.72
C ALA A 37 56.47 -0.18 6.99
N ALA A 38 56.23 -1.00 5.98
CA ALA A 38 57.04 -1.91 5.18
C ALA A 38 56.32 -2.03 3.82
N THR A 39 57.09 -2.20 2.75
CA THR A 39 56.63 -2.48 1.40
C THR A 39 56.02 -3.87 1.31
N GLU A 40 54.72 -3.97 1.02
CA GLU A 40 54.14 -5.13 0.35
C GLU A 40 53.84 -4.77 -1.11
N GLN A 41 54.60 -5.39 -2.01
CA GLN A 41 54.31 -5.45 -3.44
C GLN A 41 53.02 -6.24 -3.64
N THR A 42 52.00 -5.60 -4.21
CA THR A 42 50.96 -6.30 -4.97
C THR A 42 50.89 -5.70 -6.36
N GLN A 43 50.96 -6.60 -7.35
CA GLN A 43 51.10 -6.35 -8.77
C GLN A 43 50.03 -5.39 -9.31
N ALA A 44 50.49 -4.30 -9.91
CA ALA A 44 49.71 -3.49 -10.83
C ALA A 44 49.68 -4.22 -12.19
N THR A 45 48.50 -4.64 -12.63
CA THR A 45 48.22 -4.86 -14.03
C THR A 45 47.94 -3.51 -14.68
N ASP A 46 48.78 -3.15 -15.65
CA ASP A 46 48.56 -2.05 -16.58
C ASP A 46 47.16 -2.13 -17.20
N THR A 47 46.36 -1.07 -17.04
CA THR A 47 45.43 -0.66 -18.08
C THR A 47 45.37 0.85 -18.11
N ALA A 48 45.66 1.38 -19.29
CA ALA A 48 45.87 2.77 -19.58
C ALA A 48 44.63 3.65 -19.32
N ASN A 49 44.88 4.77 -18.65
CA ASN A 49 44.42 6.12 -19.00
C ASN A 49 43.04 6.22 -19.70
N ALA A 50 41.96 6.10 -18.93
CA ALA A 50 40.63 6.55 -19.34
C ALA A 50 40.31 7.89 -18.65
N ALA A 51 39.99 8.91 -19.46
CA ALA A 51 39.52 10.21 -18.98
C ALA A 51 38.23 10.05 -18.14
N PRO A 52 37.97 10.95 -17.17
CA PRO A 52 36.77 10.86 -16.34
C PRO A 52 35.50 11.00 -17.20
N VAL A 53 34.69 9.93 -17.21
CA VAL A 53 33.40 9.88 -17.90
C VAL A 53 32.46 10.90 -17.25
N LYS A 54 32.11 11.95 -17.99
CA LYS A 54 31.12 12.95 -17.59
C LYS A 54 29.78 12.24 -17.31
N PRO A 55 29.09 12.50 -16.19
CA PRO A 55 27.80 11.86 -15.92
C PRO A 55 26.79 12.24 -17.00
N ARG A 56 26.29 11.25 -17.73
CA ARG A 56 25.29 11.42 -18.80
C ARG A 56 23.88 11.30 -18.22
N GLY A 57 22.91 11.95 -18.85
CA GLY A 57 21.52 11.95 -18.39
C GLY A 57 20.87 10.57 -18.54
N ARG A 58 19.98 10.19 -17.61
CA ARG A 58 19.29 8.87 -17.61
C ARG A 58 18.48 8.59 -18.90
N ASN A 59 18.12 9.63 -19.65
CA ASN A 59 17.28 9.56 -20.87
C ASN A 59 18.03 10.03 -22.13
N GLU A 60 19.35 10.05 -22.11
CA GLU A 60 20.17 10.48 -23.24
C GLU A 60 20.52 9.29 -24.13
N VAL A 61 20.25 9.38 -25.43
CA VAL A 61 20.77 8.44 -26.43
C VAL A 61 22.14 8.91 -26.89
N TRP A 62 23.14 8.06 -26.82
CA TRP A 62 24.49 8.41 -27.27
C TRP A 62 25.19 7.21 -27.92
N THR A 63 26.22 7.50 -28.71
CA THR A 63 27.05 6.48 -29.38
C THR A 63 28.45 6.55 -28.80
N ASP A 64 29.05 5.40 -28.47
CA ASP A 64 30.45 5.33 -28.04
C ASP A 64 31.43 5.30 -29.23
N ASP A 65 32.73 5.31 -28.91
CA ASP A 65 33.79 5.32 -29.93
C ASP A 65 33.84 4.03 -30.76
N ASN A 66 33.18 2.96 -30.31
CA ASN A 66 33.04 1.69 -31.04
C ASN A 66 31.79 1.65 -31.93
N GLY A 67 31.00 2.73 -31.97
CA GLY A 67 29.75 2.81 -32.72
C GLY A 67 28.54 2.19 -32.01
N GLN A 68 28.68 1.76 -30.75
CA GLN A 68 27.59 1.17 -29.96
C GLN A 68 26.63 2.27 -29.50
N LYS A 69 25.32 2.09 -29.72
CA LYS A 69 24.30 3.02 -29.21
C LYS A 69 23.89 2.64 -27.80
N TRP A 70 23.70 3.66 -26.97
CA TRP A 70 23.34 3.56 -25.56
C TRP A 70 22.13 4.44 -25.27
N PHE A 71 21.24 4.00 -24.37
CA PHE A 71 20.19 4.81 -23.74
C PHE A 71 20.48 4.90 -22.24
N GLY A 72 20.90 6.06 -21.77
CA GLY A 72 21.46 6.21 -20.43
C GLY A 72 22.73 5.34 -20.28
N ASN A 73 22.64 4.29 -19.45
CA ASN A 73 23.72 3.32 -19.21
C ASN A 73 23.41 1.92 -19.78
N VAL A 74 22.37 1.77 -20.60
CA VAL A 74 21.97 0.49 -21.19
C VAL A 74 22.32 0.48 -22.68
N PRO A 75 23.07 -0.51 -23.18
CA PRO A 75 23.37 -0.60 -24.60
C PRO A 75 22.09 -1.00 -25.35
N MET A 76 21.82 -0.35 -26.49
CA MET A 76 20.54 -0.46 -27.18
C MET A 76 20.32 -1.82 -27.86
N ASP A 77 21.38 -2.60 -28.05
CA ASP A 77 21.34 -3.99 -28.54
C ASP A 77 20.87 -5.00 -27.48
N ALA A 78 20.83 -4.61 -26.20
CA ALA A 78 20.21 -5.41 -25.14
C ALA A 78 18.67 -5.46 -25.28
N PHE A 79 18.10 -4.55 -26.08
CA PHE A 79 16.70 -4.64 -26.48
C PHE A 79 16.63 -5.47 -27.76
N PHE A 80 16.00 -6.64 -27.66
CA PHE A 80 15.78 -7.51 -28.82
C PHE A 80 15.13 -6.72 -29.96
N ASP A 81 15.61 -6.93 -31.19
CA ASP A 81 15.10 -6.25 -32.38
C ASP A 81 13.59 -6.48 -32.59
N GLN A 82 13.06 -7.57 -32.03
CA GLN A 82 11.64 -7.92 -32.03
C GLN A 82 11.21 -8.51 -30.67
N PRO A 83 10.92 -7.67 -29.65
CA PRO A 83 10.59 -8.15 -28.31
C PRO A 83 9.31 -9.00 -28.29
N TYR A 84 8.44 -8.84 -29.29
CA TYR A 84 7.20 -9.61 -29.44
C TYR A 84 7.41 -11.01 -30.03
N GLU A 85 8.47 -11.25 -30.81
CA GLU A 85 8.76 -12.59 -31.34
C GLU A 85 9.32 -13.51 -30.24
N VAL A 86 10.16 -12.97 -29.35
CA VAL A 86 10.75 -13.71 -28.21
C VAL A 86 9.67 -14.14 -27.20
N ALA A 87 8.60 -13.35 -27.04
CA ALA A 87 7.47 -13.69 -26.17
C ALA A 87 6.50 -14.73 -26.77
N SER A 88 6.58 -15.00 -28.08
CA SER A 88 5.65 -15.89 -28.78
C SER A 88 6.19 -17.30 -29.05
N ASN A 89 7.46 -17.55 -28.74
CA ASN A 89 8.07 -18.86 -28.94
C ASN A 89 7.80 -19.78 -27.73
N THR A 90 6.61 -20.39 -27.70
CA THR A 90 6.23 -21.46 -26.75
C THR A 90 6.89 -22.79 -27.11
N THR A 91 8.22 -22.83 -27.25
CA THR A 91 8.94 -24.10 -27.36
C THR A 91 9.23 -24.60 -25.96
N ALA A 92 8.45 -25.59 -25.51
CA ALA A 92 8.70 -26.30 -24.26
C ALA A 92 10.09 -26.96 -24.29
N THR A 93 10.99 -26.49 -23.44
CA THR A 93 12.29 -27.13 -23.20
C THR A 93 12.08 -28.40 -22.37
N GLY A 94 11.81 -29.51 -23.07
CA GLY A 94 11.92 -30.84 -22.50
C GLY A 94 11.02 -31.88 -23.15
N SER A 95 11.54 -32.60 -24.13
CA SER A 95 11.26 -34.03 -24.32
C SER A 95 12.15 -34.64 -25.41
N ALA A 96 12.81 -35.74 -25.07
CA ALA A 96 13.43 -36.69 -26.01
C ALA A 96 12.39 -37.76 -26.41
N PRO A 97 12.60 -38.53 -27.50
CA PRO A 97 11.53 -38.88 -28.44
C PRO A 97 11.05 -40.34 -28.42
N ALA A 98 9.82 -40.56 -28.89
CA ALA A 98 9.36 -41.74 -29.66
C ALA A 98 7.96 -41.41 -30.22
N ALA A 99 7.77 -41.20 -31.53
CA ALA A 99 7.62 -42.19 -32.60
C ALA A 99 6.19 -42.76 -32.74
N ASP A 100 5.57 -42.29 -33.82
CA ASP A 100 4.76 -43.00 -34.82
C ASP A 100 3.23 -43.23 -34.70
N SER A 101 2.61 -42.89 -35.84
CA SER A 101 1.37 -43.44 -36.46
C SER A 101 0.02 -42.73 -36.25
N GLN A 102 -0.34 -41.97 -37.30
CA GLN A 102 -1.67 -41.65 -37.87
C GLN A 102 -2.54 -42.92 -38.17
N PRO A 103 -3.80 -42.81 -38.70
CA PRO A 103 -4.81 -41.72 -38.69
C PRO A 103 -6.29 -42.17 -38.46
N ALA A 104 -7.17 -41.17 -38.33
CA ALA A 104 -8.57 -41.05 -38.80
C ALA A 104 -9.63 -42.17 -38.58
N GLY A 105 -10.77 -41.76 -37.99
CA GLY A 105 -12.08 -42.44 -38.04
C GLY A 105 -13.10 -41.69 -37.18
N GLU A 106 -13.91 -40.82 -37.79
CA GLU A 106 -15.37 -41.02 -37.98
C GLU A 106 -16.17 -41.20 -36.69
N MET A 107 -16.94 -40.16 -36.36
CA MET A 107 -18.07 -40.25 -35.43
C MET A 107 -19.25 -40.95 -36.11
N PRO A 108 -20.07 -41.66 -35.33
CA PRO A 108 -21.50 -41.63 -35.55
C PRO A 108 -22.23 -41.08 -34.32
N ALA A 109 -23.18 -40.18 -34.62
CA ALA A 109 -24.30 -39.87 -33.76
C ALA A 109 -25.24 -41.07 -33.70
N GLU A 110 -25.76 -41.40 -32.52
CA GLU A 110 -26.98 -42.18 -32.42
C GLU A 110 -27.83 -41.72 -31.24
N ALA A 111 -29.06 -41.36 -31.57
CA ALA A 111 -30.14 -40.98 -30.69
C ALA A 111 -31.19 -42.09 -30.73
N VAL A 112 -31.65 -42.57 -29.57
CA VAL A 112 -32.91 -43.29 -29.29
C VAL A 112 -32.90 -43.62 -27.79
N ALA A 113 -33.97 -43.68 -27.00
CA ALA A 113 -35.38 -43.38 -27.14
C ALA A 113 -35.97 -43.29 -25.72
N ALA A 114 -37.11 -42.61 -25.61
CA ALA A 114 -37.93 -42.50 -24.41
C ALA A 114 -38.48 -43.84 -23.92
N THR A 115 -38.67 -43.99 -22.60
CA THR A 115 -39.76 -44.78 -21.99
C THR A 115 -40.09 -44.25 -20.59
N THR A 116 -41.27 -43.65 -20.44
CA THR A 116 -42.03 -43.57 -19.19
C THR A 116 -42.87 -44.84 -19.01
N PRO A 117 -43.23 -45.20 -17.77
CA PRO A 117 -44.66 -45.39 -17.49
C PRO A 117 -45.13 -44.75 -16.18
N THR A 118 -46.37 -44.25 -16.27
CA THR A 118 -47.25 -43.67 -15.25
C THR A 118 -48.15 -44.75 -14.61
N ALA A 119 -48.43 -44.63 -13.31
CA ALA A 119 -49.75 -44.79 -12.62
C ALA A 119 -49.51 -44.85 -11.08
N GLU A 120 -49.85 -43.86 -10.23
CA GLU A 120 -51.18 -43.39 -9.72
C GLU A 120 -51.85 -44.36 -8.69
N PRO A 121 -52.79 -43.92 -7.81
CA PRO A 121 -52.65 -43.12 -6.58
C PRO A 121 -53.15 -43.85 -5.30
N ALA A 122 -52.88 -43.28 -4.11
CA ALA A 122 -53.72 -43.51 -2.94
C ALA A 122 -53.69 -42.32 -1.96
N ALA A 123 -54.87 -41.86 -1.57
CA ALA A 123 -55.17 -40.91 -0.49
C ALA A 123 -56.48 -41.39 0.18
N PRO A 124 -56.98 -40.78 1.28
CA PRO A 124 -56.35 -40.34 2.53
C PRO A 124 -57.16 -40.81 3.77
N THR A 125 -56.66 -40.63 4.99
CA THR A 125 -57.49 -40.43 6.23
C THR A 125 -56.64 -39.84 7.38
N PRO A 126 -57.24 -39.22 8.42
CA PRO A 126 -56.87 -37.86 8.87
C PRO A 126 -56.40 -37.74 10.35
N ASP A 127 -56.11 -36.47 10.69
CA ASP A 127 -56.07 -35.80 12.01
C ASP A 127 -54.84 -35.95 12.91
N THR A 128 -54.11 -34.84 13.10
CA THR A 128 -54.03 -34.03 14.34
C THR A 128 -53.12 -32.80 14.09
N PRO A 129 -53.48 -31.59 14.59
CA PRO A 129 -52.88 -30.34 14.13
C PRO A 129 -51.54 -30.03 14.81
N SER A 130 -50.50 -29.80 14.01
CA SER A 130 -49.26 -29.18 14.45
C SER A 130 -49.34 -27.67 14.29
N THR A 131 -49.14 -26.99 15.42
CA THR A 131 -48.97 -25.56 15.64
C THR A 131 -48.09 -24.90 14.56
N PRO A 132 -48.43 -23.70 14.07
CA PRO A 132 -47.58 -22.99 13.11
C PRO A 132 -46.31 -22.51 13.82
N SER A 133 -45.17 -23.05 13.41
CA SER A 133 -43.87 -22.49 13.74
C SER A 133 -43.77 -21.12 13.09
N THR A 134 -43.73 -20.08 13.93
CA THR A 134 -43.25 -18.74 13.60
C THR A 134 -41.99 -18.85 12.73
N PRO A 135 -41.85 -18.08 11.63
CA PRO A 135 -40.59 -18.02 10.91
C PRO A 135 -39.53 -17.48 11.88
N GLU A 136 -38.65 -18.37 12.30
CA GLU A 136 -37.45 -18.00 13.04
C GLU A 136 -36.66 -17.10 12.10
N THR A 137 -36.63 -15.81 12.42
CA THR A 137 -35.69 -14.86 11.84
C THR A 137 -34.33 -15.53 11.92
N PRO A 138 -33.60 -15.73 10.79
CA PRO A 138 -32.26 -16.28 10.87
C PRO A 138 -31.50 -15.41 11.86
N PRO A 139 -30.69 -16.02 12.76
CA PRO A 139 -29.97 -15.24 13.75
C PRO A 139 -29.22 -14.16 12.98
N THR A 140 -29.45 -12.91 13.35
CA THR A 140 -28.53 -11.83 13.03
C THR A 140 -27.21 -12.28 13.65
N THR A 141 -26.41 -13.00 12.88
CA THR A 141 -25.02 -13.18 13.17
C THR A 141 -24.50 -11.76 13.27
N ALA A 142 -24.13 -11.35 14.48
CA ALA A 142 -23.26 -10.22 14.70
C ALA A 142 -21.92 -10.57 14.03
N ALA A 143 -21.92 -10.52 12.71
CA ALA A 143 -20.76 -10.72 11.89
C ALA A 143 -20.04 -9.37 11.81
N ALA A 144 -18.73 -9.41 12.04
CA ALA A 144 -17.78 -8.39 11.62
C ALA A 144 -17.51 -7.16 12.52
N ASP A 145 -17.36 -7.34 13.83
CA ASP A 145 -16.56 -6.40 14.66
C ASP A 145 -15.10 -6.83 14.85
N SER A 146 -14.71 -8.02 14.40
CA SER A 146 -13.32 -8.49 14.51
C SER A 146 -12.50 -8.06 13.29
N TRP A 147 -11.55 -7.14 13.50
CA TRP A 147 -10.57 -6.71 12.51
C TRP A 147 -9.79 -7.87 11.86
N ASP A 148 -9.59 -8.98 12.59
CA ASP A 148 -8.92 -10.19 12.10
C ASP A 148 -9.63 -10.84 10.91
N GLN A 149 -10.97 -10.75 10.85
CA GLN A 149 -11.75 -11.28 9.73
C GLN A 149 -11.68 -10.38 8.49
N LEU A 150 -11.49 -9.07 8.71
CA LEU A 150 -11.58 -8.07 7.65
C LEU A 150 -10.29 -7.98 6.84
N ILE A 151 -9.15 -8.02 7.52
CA ILE A 151 -7.82 -8.00 6.91
C ILE A 151 -6.94 -9.11 7.52
N PRO A 152 -6.66 -10.19 6.77
CA PRO A 152 -5.70 -11.20 7.18
C PRO A 152 -4.34 -10.60 7.49
N LEU A 153 -3.61 -11.20 8.43
CA LEU A 153 -2.28 -10.74 8.83
C LEU A 153 -1.31 -10.62 7.66
N THR A 154 -1.41 -11.53 6.68
CA THR A 154 -0.59 -11.52 5.46
C THR A 154 -0.83 -10.27 4.62
N ASP A 155 -2.08 -9.86 4.45
CA ASP A 155 -2.47 -8.71 3.64
C ASP A 155 -2.10 -7.41 4.37
N LEU A 156 -2.24 -7.40 5.71
CA LEU A 156 -1.75 -6.31 6.54
C LEU A 156 -0.23 -6.13 6.41
N ASP A 157 0.55 -7.20 6.58
CA ASP A 157 2.01 -7.15 6.44
C ASP A 157 2.44 -6.78 5.01
N GLU A 158 1.73 -7.24 3.99
CA GLU A 158 1.99 -6.90 2.59
C GLU A 158 1.76 -5.41 2.32
N GLU A 159 0.66 -4.81 2.82
CA GLU A 159 0.39 -3.38 2.64
C GLU A 159 1.41 -2.52 3.39
N ILE A 160 1.74 -2.88 4.63
CA ILE A 160 2.74 -2.17 5.43
C ILE A 160 4.12 -2.24 4.74
N LYS A 161 4.51 -3.40 4.21
CA LYS A 161 5.74 -3.57 3.44
C LYS A 161 5.72 -2.76 2.14
N SER A 162 4.59 -2.74 1.43
CA SER A 162 4.40 -1.95 0.21
C SER A 162 4.59 -0.46 0.47
N ILE A 163 3.94 0.07 1.52
CA ILE A 163 4.10 1.46 1.94
C ILE A 163 5.54 1.75 2.36
N ARG A 164 6.16 0.86 3.14
CA ARG A 164 7.56 1.01 3.56
C ARG A 164 8.50 1.12 2.35
N ASN A 165 8.34 0.22 1.37
CA ASN A 165 9.18 0.22 0.17
C ASN A 165 8.98 1.50 -0.66
N PHE A 166 7.73 1.93 -0.85
CA PHE A 166 7.40 3.19 -1.51
C PHE A 166 8.05 4.39 -0.81
N MET A 167 7.96 4.45 0.53
CA MET A 167 8.52 5.56 1.30
C MET A 167 10.05 5.54 1.26
N GLN A 168 10.69 4.36 1.35
CA GLN A 168 12.13 4.20 1.24
C GLN A 168 12.68 4.74 -0.08
N GLU A 169 12.01 4.44 -1.20
CA GLU A 169 12.38 4.98 -2.51
C GLU A 169 12.13 6.49 -2.58
N THR A 170 10.97 6.93 -2.08
CA THR A 170 10.52 8.32 -2.13
C THR A 170 11.45 9.25 -1.36
N VAL A 171 11.87 8.87 -0.15
CA VAL A 171 12.73 9.68 0.71
C VAL A 171 14.23 9.47 0.46
N SER A 172 14.62 8.62 -0.49
CA SER A 172 16.04 8.42 -0.83
C SER A 172 16.71 9.65 -1.46
N SER A 173 15.93 10.58 -2.02
CA SER A 173 16.44 11.84 -2.55
C SER A 173 15.36 12.92 -2.61
N VAL A 174 15.78 14.19 -2.60
CA VAL A 174 14.89 15.35 -2.77
C VAL A 174 14.12 15.29 -4.10
N GLY A 175 14.73 14.72 -5.15
CA GLY A 175 14.12 14.56 -6.47
C GLY A 175 12.91 13.62 -6.43
N ASN A 176 13.10 12.41 -5.89
CA ASN A 176 12.05 11.40 -5.76
C ASN A 176 10.93 11.87 -4.83
N TYR A 177 11.30 12.54 -3.73
CA TYR A 177 10.33 13.15 -2.83
C TYR A 177 9.46 14.16 -3.56
N ASN A 178 10.07 15.12 -4.26
CA ASN A 178 9.36 16.17 -4.99
C ASN A 178 8.45 15.64 -6.11
N SER A 179 8.80 14.52 -6.75
CA SER A 179 7.97 13.90 -7.79
C SER A 179 6.79 13.09 -7.22
N SER A 180 6.89 12.65 -5.97
CA SER A 180 5.91 11.74 -5.35
C SER A 180 5.03 12.41 -4.31
N MET A 181 5.17 13.72 -4.09
CA MET A 181 4.47 14.46 -3.02
C MET A 181 2.96 14.24 -2.98
N THR A 182 2.28 14.03 -4.11
CA THR A 182 0.83 13.81 -4.14
C THR A 182 0.43 12.39 -3.75
N MET A 183 1.36 11.44 -3.83
CA MET A 183 1.15 10.03 -3.48
C MET A 183 1.49 9.72 -2.02
N ILE A 184 2.29 10.57 -1.37
CA ILE A 184 2.71 10.38 0.02
C ILE A 184 1.54 10.41 1.01
N PRO A 185 0.65 11.44 1.01
CA PRO A 185 -0.37 11.56 2.05
C PRO A 185 -1.33 10.36 2.16
N PRO A 186 -1.88 9.81 1.05
CA PRO A 186 -2.68 8.59 1.10
C PRO A 186 -1.93 7.39 1.68
N LYS A 187 -0.64 7.21 1.33
CA LYS A 187 0.16 6.07 1.80
C LYS A 187 0.44 6.17 3.30
N VAL A 188 0.85 7.33 3.81
CA VAL A 188 1.17 7.47 5.24
C VAL A 188 -0.08 7.56 6.12
N ALA A 189 -1.21 8.07 5.60
CA ALA A 189 -2.50 7.96 6.28
C ALA A 189 -2.96 6.50 6.40
N THR A 190 -2.79 5.72 5.33
CA THR A 190 -3.08 4.28 5.34
C THR A 190 -2.20 3.55 6.36
N LEU A 191 -0.90 3.87 6.39
CA LEU A 191 0.02 3.33 7.40
C LEU A 191 -0.43 3.65 8.83
N ALA A 192 -0.83 4.90 9.10
CA ALA A 192 -1.32 5.29 10.41
C ALA A 192 -2.58 4.51 10.82
N ALA A 193 -3.53 4.38 9.91
CA ALA A 193 -4.77 3.66 10.16
C ALA A 193 -4.52 2.15 10.36
N LEU A 194 -3.69 1.52 9.54
CA LEU A 194 -3.37 0.09 9.66
C LEU A 194 -2.53 -0.23 10.90
N ALA A 195 -1.69 0.69 11.37
CA ALA A 195 -1.02 0.54 12.65
C ALA A 195 -2.02 0.51 13.82
N GLU A 196 -3.09 1.32 13.75
CA GLU A 196 -4.18 1.26 14.73
C GLU A 196 -5.00 -0.04 14.62
N VAL A 197 -5.25 -0.54 13.40
CA VAL A 197 -5.85 -1.87 13.21
C VAL A 197 -4.99 -2.97 13.84
N ALA A 198 -3.67 -2.93 13.63
CA ALA A 198 -2.74 -3.90 14.21
C ALA A 198 -2.79 -3.93 15.75
N ARG A 199 -3.01 -2.77 16.40
CA ARG A 199 -3.22 -2.70 17.86
C ARG A 199 -4.51 -3.39 18.30
N LYS A 200 -5.56 -3.32 17.49
CA LYS A 200 -6.91 -3.84 17.81
C LYS A 200 -7.13 -5.31 17.40
N GLN A 201 -6.34 -5.86 16.50
CA GLN A 201 -6.41 -7.29 16.12
C GLN A 201 -6.06 -8.20 17.30
N GLN A 202 -6.52 -9.45 17.28
CA GLN A 202 -6.09 -10.45 18.27
C GLN A 202 -4.76 -11.06 17.88
N GLU A 203 -4.62 -11.42 16.60
CA GLU A 203 -3.34 -11.84 16.05
C GLU A 203 -2.35 -10.66 16.07
N SER A 204 -1.05 -10.98 16.14
CA SER A 204 -0.01 -9.99 16.35
C SER A 204 1.04 -10.05 15.26
N VAL A 205 1.16 -8.95 14.52
CA VAL A 205 2.39 -8.61 13.80
C VAL A 205 3.55 -8.45 14.80
N SER A 206 4.78 -8.69 14.33
CA SER A 206 5.93 -8.66 15.23
C SER A 206 6.32 -7.28 15.78
N TRP A 207 5.67 -6.22 15.31
CA TRP A 207 5.86 -4.83 15.74
C TRP A 207 4.63 -4.27 16.50
N LYS A 208 3.67 -5.12 16.88
CA LYS A 208 2.40 -4.71 17.50
C LYS A 208 2.58 -3.89 18.78
N ASP A 209 3.53 -4.28 19.63
CA ASP A 209 3.80 -3.59 20.89
C ASP A 209 4.24 -2.13 20.67
N ASP A 210 4.83 -1.83 19.51
CA ASP A 210 5.26 -0.49 19.12
C ASP A 210 4.37 0.13 18.02
N ALA A 211 3.24 -0.48 17.68
CA ALA A 211 2.33 -0.01 16.63
C ALA A 211 1.79 1.41 16.90
N ALA A 212 1.65 1.79 18.17
CA ALA A 212 1.26 3.15 18.56
C ALA A 212 2.29 4.20 18.09
N TYR A 213 3.58 3.86 18.11
CA TYR A 213 4.64 4.75 17.61
C TYR A 213 4.61 4.82 16.08
N VAL A 214 4.38 3.69 15.39
CA VAL A 214 4.21 3.68 13.92
C VAL A 214 3.04 4.59 13.52
N ARG A 215 1.89 4.45 14.20
CA ARG A 215 0.71 5.30 14.01
C ARG A 215 1.04 6.77 14.16
N ASN A 216 1.69 7.16 15.26
CA ASN A 216 1.98 8.56 15.56
C ASN A 216 3.03 9.15 14.61
N LEU A 217 4.09 8.40 14.27
CA LEU A 217 5.08 8.85 13.29
C LEU A 217 4.43 9.05 11.91
N ALA A 218 3.60 8.11 11.45
CA ALA A 218 2.87 8.23 10.18
C ALA A 218 1.85 9.38 10.19
N LYS A 219 1.15 9.62 11.31
CA LYS A 219 0.30 10.80 11.53
C LYS A 219 1.10 12.10 11.38
N LYS A 220 2.27 12.19 12.01
CA LYS A 220 3.17 13.36 11.92
C LYS A 220 3.68 13.62 10.50
N MET A 221 3.79 12.61 9.65
CA MET A 221 4.14 12.82 8.23
C MET A 221 3.10 13.69 7.51
N ASN A 222 1.83 13.60 7.91
CA ASN A 222 0.68 14.35 7.35
C ASN A 222 0.20 15.53 8.20
N GLU A 223 0.87 15.88 9.31
CA GLU A 223 0.42 16.95 10.21
C GLU A 223 0.42 18.34 9.55
N SER A 224 1.18 18.50 8.47
CA SER A 224 1.32 19.75 7.72
C SER A 224 1.36 19.47 6.22
N PRO A 225 0.83 20.38 5.38
CA PRO A 225 0.92 20.24 3.93
C PRO A 225 2.36 20.14 3.45
N LEU A 226 2.65 19.10 2.66
CA LEU A 226 3.99 18.85 2.13
C LEU A 226 4.49 20.04 1.30
N GLN A 227 5.75 20.41 1.50
CA GLN A 227 6.45 21.47 0.80
C GLN A 227 7.56 20.90 -0.06
N ARG A 228 7.81 21.50 -1.24
CA ARG A 228 8.93 21.09 -2.10
C ARG A 228 10.25 21.45 -1.44
N GLY A 229 11.27 20.62 -1.69
CA GLY A 229 12.65 20.93 -1.39
C GLY A 229 13.24 20.21 -0.16
N PRO A 230 14.51 20.48 0.14
CA PRO A 230 15.33 19.65 1.03
C PRO A 230 14.89 19.68 2.50
N LYS A 231 14.26 20.77 2.95
CA LYS A 231 13.84 20.91 4.35
C LYS A 231 12.73 19.92 4.70
N ASP A 232 11.67 19.87 3.89
CA ASP A 232 10.54 19.00 4.17
C ASP A 232 10.83 17.54 3.78
N HIS A 233 11.63 17.33 2.74
CA HIS A 233 12.22 16.01 2.44
C HIS A 233 12.94 15.43 3.66
N LYS A 234 13.84 16.19 4.29
CA LYS A 234 14.58 15.76 5.49
C LYS A 234 13.64 15.45 6.66
N ARG A 235 12.63 16.29 6.93
CA ARG A 235 11.62 16.03 7.98
C ARG A 235 10.91 14.70 7.75
N LEU A 236 10.45 14.45 6.53
CA LEU A 236 9.74 13.22 6.19
C LEU A 236 10.66 11.99 6.27
N GLN A 237 11.92 12.15 5.84
CA GLN A 237 12.93 11.11 5.95
C GLN A 237 13.17 10.71 7.42
N GLU A 238 13.39 11.66 8.33
CA GLU A 238 13.62 11.39 9.75
C GLU A 238 12.42 10.66 10.41
N LEU A 239 11.19 11.08 10.08
CA LEU A 239 9.99 10.38 10.55
C LEU A 239 9.89 8.95 10.00
N PHE A 240 10.27 8.75 8.74
CA PHE A 240 10.20 7.45 8.09
C PHE A 240 11.29 6.49 8.57
N GLU A 241 12.48 7.00 8.86
CA GLU A 241 13.56 6.22 9.49
C GLU A 241 13.07 5.65 10.83
N GLY A 242 12.38 6.45 11.65
CA GLY A 242 11.78 5.96 12.90
C GLY A 242 10.74 4.85 12.70
N VAL A 243 9.89 4.97 11.67
CA VAL A 243 8.96 3.90 11.28
C VAL A 243 9.71 2.64 10.86
N SER A 244 10.69 2.78 9.97
CA SER A 244 11.48 1.67 9.43
C SER A 244 12.20 0.91 10.55
N ASP A 245 12.79 1.64 11.48
CA ASP A 245 13.48 1.09 12.65
C ASP A 245 12.54 0.26 13.53
N ILE A 246 11.34 0.77 13.84
CA ILE A 246 10.31 0.02 14.59
C ILE A 246 9.87 -1.24 13.84
N LEU A 247 9.59 -1.12 12.53
CA LEU A 247 9.21 -2.28 11.71
C LEU A 247 10.33 -3.33 11.61
N ASN A 248 11.58 -2.93 11.83
CA ASN A 248 12.76 -3.79 11.96
C ASN A 248 13.09 -4.17 13.42
N ARG A 249 12.12 -4.02 14.35
CA ARG A 249 12.22 -4.37 15.78
C ARG A 249 13.30 -3.60 16.55
N SER A 250 13.59 -2.39 16.11
CA SER A 250 14.60 -1.52 16.71
C SER A 250 13.97 -0.18 17.06
N LYS A 251 13.24 -0.07 18.18
CA LYS A 251 12.64 1.22 18.56
C LYS A 251 13.72 2.28 18.83
N PRO A 252 13.74 3.42 18.10
CA PRO A 252 14.67 4.51 18.36
C PRO A 252 14.51 5.09 19.77
N ALA A 253 15.61 5.49 20.39
CA ALA A 253 15.57 6.17 21.69
C ALA A 253 15.04 7.60 21.54
N GLY A 254 14.31 8.08 22.55
CA GLY A 254 13.85 9.47 22.60
C GLY A 254 12.63 9.80 21.74
N LEU A 255 11.94 8.79 21.18
CA LEU A 255 10.63 9.00 20.57
C LEU A 255 9.63 9.55 21.60
N GLU A 256 8.80 10.48 21.15
CA GLU A 256 7.67 10.97 21.93
C GLU A 256 6.69 9.83 22.19
N GLU A 257 6.25 9.71 23.44
CA GLU A 257 5.26 8.71 23.83
C GLU A 257 3.93 8.97 23.12
N PRO A 258 3.39 8.02 22.34
CA PRO A 258 2.13 8.21 21.66
C PRO A 258 0.97 8.22 22.66
N PRO A 259 -0.13 8.94 22.36
CA PRO A 259 -1.35 8.85 23.15
C PRO A 259 -1.81 7.39 23.28
N ALA A 260 -2.18 7.00 24.51
CA ALA A 260 -2.64 5.65 24.80
C ALA A 260 -3.82 5.27 23.88
N GLU A 261 -4.74 6.20 23.70
CA GLU A 261 -5.89 6.14 22.81
C GLU A 261 -5.80 7.29 21.81
N ASP A 262 -5.88 6.98 20.50
CA ASP A 262 -6.26 7.94 19.46
C ASP A 262 -7.39 7.28 18.66
N SER A 263 -8.37 8.05 18.24
CA SER A 263 -9.34 7.58 17.25
C SER A 263 -8.69 7.42 15.88
N PHE A 264 -9.34 6.65 14.99
CA PHE A 264 -8.92 6.57 13.59
C PHE A 264 -8.92 7.96 12.92
N ALA A 265 -9.93 8.77 13.20
CA ALA A 265 -10.06 10.12 12.64
C ALA A 265 -8.94 11.08 13.09
N GLU A 266 -8.41 10.90 14.30
CA GLU A 266 -7.24 11.66 14.78
C GLU A 266 -5.92 11.16 14.18
N SER A 267 -5.89 9.93 13.67
CA SER A 267 -4.67 9.28 13.17
C SER A 267 -4.53 9.40 11.66
N ALA A 268 -5.64 9.34 10.94
CA ALA A 268 -5.69 9.33 9.49
C ALA A 268 -6.91 10.11 8.98
N GLU A 269 -6.66 11.08 8.12
CA GLU A 269 -7.73 11.91 7.56
C GLU A 269 -8.50 11.17 6.44
N MET A 270 -9.82 11.37 6.40
CA MET A 270 -10.73 10.58 5.56
C MET A 270 -10.44 10.69 4.06
N ARG A 271 -10.09 11.86 3.54
CA ARG A 271 -9.81 12.08 2.11
C ARG A 271 -8.61 11.25 1.63
N SER A 272 -7.57 11.12 2.45
CA SER A 272 -6.39 10.29 2.15
C SER A 272 -6.73 8.81 2.16
N LEU A 273 -7.57 8.36 3.11
CA LEU A 273 -8.06 6.98 3.12
C LEU A 273 -8.94 6.69 1.89
N MET A 274 -9.84 7.61 1.55
CA MET A 274 -10.67 7.51 0.33
C MET A 274 -9.80 7.48 -0.94
N LYS A 275 -8.67 8.21 -0.96
CA LYS A 275 -7.73 8.15 -2.09
C LYS A 275 -7.07 6.78 -2.21
N ARG A 276 -6.72 6.12 -1.10
CA ARG A 276 -6.20 4.74 -1.13
C ARG A 276 -7.28 3.74 -1.57
N MET A 277 -8.54 3.94 -1.17
CA MET A 277 -9.67 3.13 -1.65
C MET A 277 -9.90 3.29 -3.16
N GLU A 278 -9.79 4.52 -3.69
CA GLU A 278 -9.84 4.79 -5.15
C GLU A 278 -8.72 4.05 -5.88
N ASP A 279 -7.50 4.04 -5.34
CA ASP A 279 -6.38 3.30 -5.91
C ASP A 279 -6.63 1.78 -5.91
N ALA A 280 -7.24 1.23 -4.86
CA ALA A 280 -7.62 -0.19 -4.78
C ALA A 280 -8.66 -0.54 -5.85
N GLU A 281 -9.75 0.23 -5.94
CA GLU A 281 -10.80 0.06 -6.94
C GLU A 281 -10.22 0.12 -8.35
N LYS A 282 -9.37 1.12 -8.62
CA LYS A 282 -8.72 1.29 -9.92
C LYS A 282 -7.83 0.09 -10.24
N THR A 283 -7.00 -0.37 -9.31
CA THR A 283 -6.10 -1.50 -9.52
C THR A 283 -6.88 -2.78 -9.84
N LEU A 284 -7.91 -3.08 -9.04
CA LEU A 284 -8.80 -4.22 -9.30
C LEU A 284 -9.42 -4.15 -10.69
N LYS A 285 -9.91 -2.97 -11.08
CA LYS A 285 -10.55 -2.75 -12.39
C LYS A 285 -9.58 -2.84 -13.57
N THR A 286 -8.36 -2.33 -13.43
CA THR A 286 -7.39 -2.30 -14.54
C THR A 286 -6.66 -3.61 -14.72
N GLU A 287 -6.35 -4.30 -13.63
CA GLU A 287 -5.54 -5.51 -13.66
C GLU A 287 -6.37 -6.78 -13.83
N ILE A 288 -7.66 -6.77 -13.47
CA ILE A 288 -8.57 -7.92 -13.57
C ILE A 288 -9.65 -7.67 -14.63
N GLY A 289 -9.27 -7.79 -15.91
CA GLY A 289 -10.18 -7.64 -17.05
C GLY A 289 -10.76 -8.93 -17.61
N SER A 290 -10.38 -10.09 -17.06
CA SER A 290 -10.81 -11.41 -17.54
C SER A 290 -10.66 -12.48 -16.46
N ALA A 291 -11.26 -13.66 -16.68
CA ALA A 291 -11.10 -14.82 -15.80
C ALA A 291 -9.63 -15.26 -15.68
N ASP A 292 -8.86 -15.24 -16.78
CA ASP A 292 -7.43 -15.56 -16.76
C ASP A 292 -6.63 -14.55 -15.93
N ALA A 293 -6.97 -13.27 -16.02
CA ALA A 293 -6.36 -12.23 -15.19
C ALA A 293 -6.69 -12.41 -13.71
N LEU A 294 -7.95 -12.76 -13.38
CA LEU A 294 -8.36 -13.09 -12.02
C LEU A 294 -7.57 -14.28 -11.45
N GLY A 295 -7.40 -15.34 -12.25
CA GLY A 295 -6.62 -16.51 -11.86
C GLY A 295 -5.13 -16.19 -11.64
N SER A 296 -4.51 -15.48 -12.59
CA SER A 296 -3.07 -15.17 -12.53
C SER A 296 -2.70 -14.07 -11.51
N ARG A 297 -3.65 -13.21 -11.12
CA ARG A 297 -3.44 -12.11 -10.18
C ARG A 297 -4.29 -12.24 -8.92
N LYS A 298 -4.67 -13.47 -8.57
CA LYS A 298 -5.49 -13.80 -7.40
C LYS A 298 -5.00 -13.14 -6.11
N ALA A 299 -3.69 -13.21 -5.82
CA ALA A 299 -3.12 -12.62 -4.61
C ALA A 299 -3.34 -11.10 -4.54
N MET A 300 -3.10 -10.40 -5.65
CA MET A 300 -3.36 -8.95 -5.74
C MET A 300 -4.85 -8.64 -5.56
N ALA A 301 -5.74 -9.42 -6.17
CA ALA A 301 -7.18 -9.23 -6.01
C ALA A 301 -7.64 -9.41 -4.55
N LEU A 302 -7.09 -10.42 -3.86
CA LEU A 302 -7.37 -10.65 -2.44
C LEU A 302 -6.89 -9.49 -1.58
N HIS A 303 -5.64 -9.04 -1.80
CA HIS A 303 -5.02 -7.94 -1.10
C HIS A 303 -5.82 -6.64 -1.24
N GLU A 304 -6.05 -6.17 -2.47
CA GLU A 304 -6.73 -4.90 -2.70
C GLU A 304 -8.17 -4.92 -2.20
N ALA A 305 -8.86 -6.06 -2.26
CA ALA A 305 -10.20 -6.20 -1.70
C ALA A 305 -10.20 -6.18 -0.17
N ALA A 306 -9.19 -6.74 0.50
CA ALA A 306 -9.03 -6.64 1.95
C ALA A 306 -8.75 -5.19 2.38
N ILE A 307 -7.86 -4.48 1.65
CA ILE A 307 -7.57 -3.06 1.91
C ILE A 307 -8.81 -2.19 1.69
N LEU A 308 -9.55 -2.41 0.61
CA LEU A 308 -10.80 -1.69 0.35
C LEU A 308 -11.81 -1.88 1.49
N SER A 309 -11.95 -3.11 1.97
CA SER A 309 -12.90 -3.45 3.05
C SER A 309 -12.49 -2.83 4.38
N VAL A 310 -11.21 -2.94 4.79
CA VAL A 310 -10.75 -2.39 6.07
C VAL A 310 -10.85 -0.86 6.11
N LEU A 311 -10.51 -0.19 5.01
CA LEU A 311 -10.59 1.27 4.93
C LEU A 311 -12.05 1.75 4.93
N ALA A 312 -12.96 1.03 4.25
CA ALA A 312 -14.39 1.32 4.29
C ALA A 312 -14.97 1.18 5.72
N LYS A 313 -14.53 0.19 6.49
CA LYS A 313 -14.89 0.07 7.91
C LYS A 313 -14.33 1.25 8.71
N ILE A 314 -13.05 1.57 8.55
CA ILE A 314 -12.38 2.66 9.28
C ILE A 314 -13.09 4.00 9.10
N VAL A 315 -13.45 4.38 7.87
CA VAL A 315 -14.09 5.69 7.62
C VAL A 315 -15.51 5.79 8.21
N THR A 316 -16.11 4.68 8.62
CA THR A 316 -17.41 4.65 9.35
C THR A 316 -17.27 4.65 10.86
N GLU A 317 -16.04 4.58 11.39
CA GLU A 317 -15.79 4.70 12.82
C GLU A 317 -16.11 6.12 13.34
N PRO A 318 -16.43 6.26 14.65
CA PRO A 318 -16.63 7.57 15.25
C PRO A 318 -15.43 8.51 15.04
N GLY A 319 -15.71 9.82 14.96
CA GLY A 319 -14.70 10.87 14.83
C GLY A 319 -14.61 11.51 13.44
N TYR A 320 -15.10 10.85 12.39
CA TYR A 320 -15.14 11.41 11.03
C TYR A 320 -16.33 12.35 10.74
N GLY A 321 -17.18 12.63 11.73
CA GLY A 321 -18.34 13.52 11.60
C GLY A 321 -19.65 12.86 11.17
N TYR A 322 -19.60 11.59 10.74
CA TYR A 322 -20.76 10.82 10.28
C TYR A 322 -21.19 9.69 11.25
N GLY A 323 -20.77 9.80 12.51
CA GLY A 323 -20.94 8.75 13.53
C GLY A 323 -22.39 8.38 13.84
N ASP A 324 -23.35 9.27 13.59
CA ASP A 324 -24.78 9.02 13.81
C ASP A 324 -25.57 8.90 12.50
N ASP A 325 -24.90 9.02 11.35
CA ASP A 325 -25.52 8.93 10.03
C ASP A 325 -25.60 7.47 9.57
N ALA A 326 -26.78 6.87 9.75
CA ALA A 326 -27.03 5.49 9.35
C ALA A 326 -26.89 5.26 7.84
N GLU A 327 -27.17 6.27 7.01
CA GLU A 327 -27.06 6.14 5.56
C GLU A 327 -25.58 6.14 5.12
N PHE A 328 -24.76 7.05 5.66
CA PHE A 328 -23.32 7.05 5.42
C PHE A 328 -22.68 5.72 5.83
N LYS A 329 -23.01 5.23 7.03
CA LYS A 329 -22.54 3.93 7.52
C LYS A 329 -22.99 2.79 6.62
N GLY A 330 -24.23 2.83 6.12
CA GLY A 330 -24.76 1.85 5.18
C GLY A 330 -23.94 1.74 3.88
N TYR A 331 -23.40 2.86 3.39
CA TYR A 331 -22.46 2.83 2.25
C TYR A 331 -21.14 2.15 2.61
N GLY A 332 -20.55 2.45 3.77
CA GLY A 332 -19.33 1.77 4.23
C GLY A 332 -19.53 0.26 4.38
N THR A 333 -20.62 -0.18 5.02
CA THR A 333 -21.00 -1.60 5.11
C THR A 333 -21.16 -2.24 3.73
N SER A 334 -21.79 -1.55 2.78
CA SER A 334 -21.97 -2.05 1.41
C SER A 334 -20.64 -2.27 0.69
N ILE A 335 -19.63 -1.41 0.91
CA ILE A 335 -18.27 -1.60 0.38
C ILE A 335 -17.57 -2.78 1.07
N VAL A 336 -17.69 -2.91 2.40
CA VAL A 336 -17.12 -4.05 3.15
C VAL A 336 -17.63 -5.37 2.59
N GLU A 337 -18.95 -5.51 2.42
CA GLU A 337 -19.57 -6.72 1.85
C GLU A 337 -19.13 -6.98 0.40
N ALA A 338 -19.01 -5.91 -0.40
CA ALA A 338 -18.56 -6.04 -1.78
C ALA A 338 -17.09 -6.47 -1.85
N GLY A 339 -16.21 -5.94 -1.00
CA GLY A 339 -14.82 -6.38 -0.89
C GLY A 339 -14.70 -7.83 -0.44
N GLN A 340 -15.49 -8.28 0.54
CA GLN A 340 -15.57 -9.69 0.91
C GLN A 340 -16.05 -10.57 -0.25
N SER A 341 -17.02 -10.10 -1.03
CA SER A 341 -17.51 -10.81 -2.21
C SER A 341 -16.44 -10.90 -3.31
N ILE A 342 -15.63 -9.86 -3.51
CA ILE A 342 -14.47 -9.88 -4.42
C ILE A 342 -13.46 -10.95 -3.97
N ARG A 343 -13.17 -11.03 -2.66
CA ARG A 343 -12.25 -12.04 -2.12
C ARG A 343 -12.76 -13.46 -2.36
N ALA A 344 -14.03 -13.71 -2.03
CA ALA A 344 -14.65 -15.02 -2.27
C ALA A 344 -14.63 -15.41 -3.76
N ALA A 345 -14.94 -14.46 -4.65
CA ALA A 345 -14.88 -14.66 -6.09
C ALA A 345 -13.46 -14.96 -6.59
N ALA A 346 -12.45 -14.22 -6.12
CA ALA A 346 -11.04 -14.48 -6.44
C ALA A 346 -10.56 -15.83 -5.91
N GLU A 347 -11.04 -16.25 -4.73
CA GLU A 347 -10.76 -17.57 -4.19
C GLU A 347 -11.31 -18.69 -5.07
N ALA A 348 -12.56 -18.56 -5.50
CA ALA A 348 -13.28 -19.52 -6.33
C ALA A 348 -12.91 -19.47 -7.82
N GLY A 349 -12.19 -18.45 -8.28
CA GLY A 349 -11.98 -18.20 -9.71
C GLY A 349 -13.25 -17.77 -10.44
N ASP A 350 -14.23 -17.22 -9.72
CA ASP A 350 -15.52 -16.79 -10.25
C ASP A 350 -15.44 -15.35 -10.78
N PHE A 351 -15.12 -15.21 -12.06
CA PHE A 351 -15.01 -13.90 -12.69
C PHE A 351 -16.34 -13.13 -12.75
N ALA A 352 -17.46 -13.82 -12.95
CA ALA A 352 -18.77 -13.17 -13.00
C ALA A 352 -19.17 -12.62 -11.61
N GLY A 353 -18.87 -13.38 -10.55
CA GLY A 353 -19.00 -12.93 -9.17
C GLY A 353 -18.11 -11.72 -8.87
N PHE A 354 -16.87 -11.73 -9.35
CA PHE A 354 -15.95 -10.60 -9.25
C PHE A 354 -16.52 -9.33 -9.92
N GLU A 355 -16.98 -9.42 -11.17
CA GLU A 355 -17.56 -8.27 -11.91
C GLU A 355 -18.79 -7.70 -11.21
N THR A 356 -19.64 -8.58 -10.67
CA THR A 356 -20.84 -8.20 -9.91
C THR A 356 -20.45 -7.42 -8.66
N ALA A 357 -19.47 -7.91 -7.90
CA ALA A 357 -19.00 -7.26 -6.69
C ALA A 357 -18.30 -5.92 -6.98
N MET A 358 -17.48 -5.85 -8.03
CA MET A 358 -16.87 -4.60 -8.50
C MET A 358 -17.92 -3.57 -8.93
N SER A 359 -19.00 -4.00 -9.58
CA SER A 359 -20.12 -3.12 -9.94
C SER A 359 -20.82 -2.56 -8.69
N LYS A 360 -20.96 -3.36 -7.63
CA LYS A 360 -21.48 -2.90 -6.33
C LYS A 360 -20.55 -1.87 -5.68
N VAL A 361 -19.23 -2.06 -5.72
CA VAL A 361 -18.24 -1.06 -5.27
C VAL A 361 -18.45 0.27 -6.00
N ALA A 362 -18.38 0.27 -7.34
CA ALA A 362 -18.49 1.47 -8.15
C ALA A 362 -19.82 2.22 -7.93
N THR A 363 -20.93 1.49 -7.86
CA THR A 363 -22.26 2.07 -7.61
C THR A 363 -22.36 2.67 -6.21
N THR A 364 -21.80 2.01 -5.20
CA THR A 364 -21.79 2.51 -3.82
C THR A 364 -20.93 3.76 -3.68
N CYS A 365 -19.72 3.76 -4.29
CA CYS A 365 -18.85 4.94 -4.36
C CYS A 365 -19.58 6.14 -5.00
N GLN A 366 -20.26 5.91 -6.12
CA GLN A 366 -21.02 6.94 -6.83
C GLN A 366 -22.19 7.48 -5.99
N ASN A 367 -22.97 6.60 -5.36
CA ASN A 367 -24.12 6.98 -4.56
C ASN A 367 -23.70 7.77 -3.32
N CYS A 368 -22.67 7.31 -2.60
CA CYS A 368 -22.12 8.03 -1.46
C CYS A 368 -21.62 9.42 -1.88
N HIS A 369 -20.79 9.50 -2.93
CA HIS A 369 -20.27 10.78 -3.40
C HIS A 369 -21.32 11.73 -3.97
N SER A 370 -22.46 11.23 -4.47
CA SER A 370 -23.56 12.10 -4.91
C SER A 370 -24.21 12.87 -3.77
N LYS A 371 -24.06 12.38 -2.53
CA LYS A 371 -24.63 12.97 -1.31
C LYS A 371 -23.56 13.68 -0.47
N TYR A 372 -22.47 13.00 -0.16
CA TYR A 372 -21.54 13.40 0.90
C TYR A 372 -20.20 13.99 0.41
N LYS A 373 -19.93 14.06 -0.90
CA LYS A 373 -18.58 14.46 -1.39
C LYS A 373 -18.19 15.90 -1.04
N ASN A 374 -19.17 16.79 -0.93
CA ASN A 374 -18.97 18.22 -0.72
C ASN A 374 -19.39 18.69 0.67
N ASP A 375 -19.86 17.77 1.52
CA ASP A 375 -20.14 17.99 2.94
C ASP A 375 -18.85 17.78 3.75
#